data_AF-A0AAV0NG49-F1
#
_entry.id   AF-A0AAV0NG49-F1
#
_cell.length_a   1.000
_cell.length_b   1.000
_cell.length_c   1.000
_cell.angle_alpha   90.00
_cell.angle_beta   90.00
_cell.angle_gamma   90.00
#
_symmetry.space_group_name_H-M   'P 1'
#
loop_
_entity.id
_entity.type
_entity.pdbx_description
1 polymer ?
#
loop_
_entity_poly.entity_id
_entity_poly.type
_entity_poly.pdbx_seq_one_letter_code
_entity_poly.pdbx_strand_id
1 'polypeptide(L)'
;MDEDQKSIAPGPFERHWGIFTYDGKPKYPLDLSGGGNQNEMLVAAKGVQYLPAQWCVLNPDATNPVGLDDALGYACAYGDCTSLKPGSPCASLDKNWQASYAFNNYYQINDQDVSACDFNGLATVVKTNATRGNCLFPIQIVSDGGRIGGSRGGFMAGVLVLLALWFTL
;
A
#
# COMPACT_ATOMS: atom_id res chain seq x y z
N MET A 1 -13.96 7.10 -10.25
CA MET A 1 -12.67 7.82 -10.31
C MET A 1 -11.99 7.52 -8.99
N ASP A 2 -10.88 6.82 -9.03
CA ASP A 2 -10.10 6.45 -7.85
C ASP A 2 -9.22 7.64 -7.45
N GLU A 3 -9.31 8.09 -6.19
CA GLU A 3 -8.53 9.24 -5.68
C GLU A 3 -7.04 8.89 -5.65
N ASP A 4 -6.72 7.61 -5.41
CA ASP A 4 -5.37 7.06 -5.41
C ASP A 4 -4.72 7.08 -6.82
N GLN A 5 -5.48 7.42 -7.86
CA GLN A 5 -5.00 7.56 -9.25
C GLN A 5 -5.00 9.01 -9.75
N LYS A 6 -5.04 10.00 -8.86
CA LYS A 6 -4.90 11.41 -9.23
C LYS A 6 -3.60 11.71 -10.01
N SER A 7 -3.70 12.42 -11.13
CA SER A 7 -2.50 12.77 -11.91
C SER A 7 -1.54 13.67 -11.13
N ILE A 8 -0.24 13.43 -11.25
CA ILE A 8 0.83 14.29 -10.70
C ILE A 8 1.37 15.29 -11.74
N ALA A 9 0.77 15.38 -12.93
CA ALA A 9 1.23 16.25 -14.01
C ALA A 9 1.27 17.76 -13.63
N PRO A 10 0.32 18.31 -12.85
CA PRO A 10 0.41 19.68 -12.34
C PRO A 10 1.52 19.87 -11.30
N GLY A 11 1.93 18.80 -10.62
CA GLY A 11 2.99 18.80 -9.62
C GLY A 11 2.86 17.63 -8.62
N PRO A 12 3.95 17.28 -7.90
CA PRO A 12 3.97 16.15 -6.97
C PRO A 12 3.28 16.43 -5.62
N PHE A 13 2.80 17.65 -5.40
CA PHE A 13 2.28 18.10 -4.11
C PHE A 13 0.78 17.89 -3.93
N GLU A 14 -0.01 17.81 -5.01
CA GLU A 14 -1.49 17.83 -4.90
C GLU A 14 -2.05 16.66 -4.11
N ARG A 15 -1.45 15.47 -4.24
CA ARG A 15 -1.79 14.26 -3.48
C ARG A 15 -1.50 14.37 -1.98
N HIS A 16 -0.71 15.37 -1.58
CA HIS A 16 -0.31 15.58 -0.19
C HIS A 16 -1.10 16.69 0.47
N TRP A 17 -2.02 17.34 -0.26
CA TRP A 17 -2.93 18.34 0.31
C TRP A 17 -3.79 17.72 1.42
N GLY A 18 -4.21 18.59 2.35
CA GLY A 18 -5.00 18.20 3.51
C GLY A 18 -4.18 18.10 4.80
N ILE A 19 -4.92 17.89 5.90
CA ILE A 19 -4.41 17.95 7.27
C ILE A 19 -4.13 16.56 7.87
N PHE A 20 -4.47 15.50 7.14
CA PHE A 20 -4.23 14.10 7.51
C PHE A 20 -3.37 13.39 6.45
N THR A 21 -2.69 12.32 6.86
CA THR A 21 -2.07 11.31 5.99
C THR A 21 -3.11 10.31 5.47
N TYR A 22 -2.71 9.40 4.57
CA TYR A 22 -3.60 8.37 3.98
C TYR A 22 -4.24 7.46 5.05
N ASP A 23 -3.56 7.25 6.17
CA ASP A 23 -4.03 6.46 7.31
C ASP A 23 -4.72 7.32 8.39
N GLY A 24 -5.10 8.55 8.07
CA GLY A 24 -5.86 9.43 8.96
C GLY A 24 -5.07 9.95 10.17
N LYS A 25 -3.72 9.93 10.12
CA LYS A 25 -2.89 10.57 11.15
C LYS A 25 -2.74 12.07 10.86
N PRO A 26 -2.82 12.94 11.86
CA PRO A 26 -2.67 14.38 11.66
C PRO A 26 -1.24 14.73 11.21
N LYS A 27 -1.12 15.62 10.22
CA LYS A 27 0.17 16.08 9.68
C LYS A 27 0.75 17.27 10.44
N TYR A 28 -0.11 18.14 10.97
CA TYR A 28 0.29 19.40 11.59
C TYR A 28 -0.50 19.65 12.87
N PRO A 29 0.07 20.39 13.85
CA PRO A 29 -0.70 20.96 14.94
C PRO A 29 -1.78 21.90 14.39
N LEU A 30 -3.03 21.68 14.78
CA LEU A 30 -4.17 22.48 14.37
C LEU A 30 -5.24 22.47 15.46
N ASP A 31 -5.56 23.66 15.98
CA ASP A 31 -6.65 23.87 16.92
C ASP A 31 -7.91 24.37 16.18
N LEU A 32 -8.92 23.50 16.06
CA LEU A 32 -10.20 23.83 15.45
C LEU A 32 -11.18 24.53 16.42
N SER A 33 -10.85 24.60 17.72
CA SER A 33 -11.70 25.25 18.73
C SER A 33 -11.58 26.77 18.72
N GLY A 34 -10.53 27.32 18.10
CA GLY A 34 -10.22 28.74 18.09
C GLY A 34 -9.59 29.26 19.39
N GLY A 35 -9.17 28.36 20.30
CA GLY A 35 -8.55 28.70 21.57
C GLY A 35 -7.08 29.15 21.47
N GLY A 36 -6.47 29.02 20.29
CA GLY A 36 -5.13 29.53 20.01
C GLY A 36 -4.01 28.62 20.52
N ASN A 37 -4.30 27.34 20.79
CA ASN A 37 -3.25 26.38 21.16
C ASN A 37 -2.52 25.86 19.91
N GLN A 38 -1.33 26.39 19.63
CA GLN A 38 -0.54 25.99 18.46
C GLN A 38 0.13 24.60 18.55
N ASN A 39 0.00 23.89 19.67
CA ASN A 39 0.61 22.56 19.86
C ASN A 39 -0.40 21.42 19.87
N GLU A 40 -1.69 21.72 19.68
CA GLU A 40 -2.75 20.71 19.67
C GLU A 40 -2.71 19.92 18.36
N MET A 41 -2.63 18.59 18.42
CA MET A 41 -2.77 17.73 17.25
C MET A 41 -4.22 17.27 17.13
N LEU A 42 -4.75 17.20 15.91
CA LEU A 42 -6.08 16.64 15.67
C LEU A 42 -6.13 15.17 16.08
N VAL A 43 -7.34 14.69 16.38
CA VAL A 43 -7.55 13.28 16.69
C VAL A 43 -7.36 12.43 15.43
N ALA A 44 -6.48 11.43 15.51
CA ALA A 44 -6.26 10.48 14.42
C ALA A 44 -7.48 9.56 14.20
N ALA A 45 -7.61 9.06 12.97
CA ALA A 45 -8.62 8.04 12.65
C ALA A 45 -8.45 6.78 13.53
N LYS A 46 -9.57 6.17 13.93
CA LYS A 46 -9.61 4.96 14.75
C LYS A 46 -9.98 3.75 13.90
N GLY A 47 -9.47 2.58 14.27
CA GLY A 47 -9.81 1.32 13.61
C GLY A 47 -9.15 1.11 12.25
N VAL A 48 -8.11 1.87 11.93
CA VAL A 48 -7.32 1.70 10.70
C VAL A 48 -6.63 0.33 10.73
N GLN A 49 -6.90 -0.48 9.72
CA GLN A 49 -6.26 -1.77 9.54
C GLN A 49 -5.24 -1.66 8.42
N TYR A 50 -4.01 -2.06 8.69
CA TYR A 50 -2.94 -2.11 7.70
C TYR A 50 -2.83 -3.51 7.11
N LEU A 51 -2.29 -3.58 5.89
CA LEU A 51 -1.76 -4.82 5.34
C LEU A 51 -0.62 -5.36 6.24
N PRO A 52 -0.20 -6.63 6.07
CA PRO A 52 0.90 -7.20 6.82
C PRO A 52 2.17 -6.34 6.81
N ALA A 53 2.93 -6.37 7.91
CA ALA A 53 4.17 -5.60 8.05
C ALA A 53 5.32 -6.24 7.24
N GLN A 54 5.30 -5.97 5.94
CA GLN A 54 6.31 -6.39 4.98
C GLN A 54 6.47 -5.34 3.89
N TRP A 55 7.67 -5.26 3.34
CA TRP A 55 8.07 -4.25 2.37
C TRP A 55 8.77 -4.91 1.20
N CYS A 56 8.58 -4.34 0.01
CA CYS A 56 9.34 -4.72 -1.16
C CYS A 56 10.56 -3.79 -1.30
N VAL A 57 11.77 -4.35 -1.31
CA VAL A 57 13.01 -3.56 -1.42
C VAL A 57 13.89 -4.10 -2.53
N LEU A 58 14.87 -3.31 -2.99
CA LEU A 58 15.89 -3.78 -3.91
C LEU A 58 16.59 -5.00 -3.28
N ASN A 59 16.71 -6.07 -4.06
CA ASN A 59 17.38 -7.28 -3.64
C ASN A 59 18.87 -6.99 -3.41
N PRO A 60 19.42 -7.17 -2.19
CA PRO A 60 20.83 -6.91 -1.91
C PRO A 60 21.77 -7.82 -2.70
N ASP A 61 21.28 -8.98 -3.16
CA ASP A 61 22.05 -9.93 -3.96
C ASP A 61 22.06 -9.59 -5.46
N ALA A 62 21.26 -8.62 -5.90
CA ALA A 62 21.23 -8.14 -7.28
C ALA A 62 22.48 -7.29 -7.57
N THR A 63 23.57 -7.98 -7.91
CA THR A 63 24.86 -7.35 -8.18
C THR A 63 24.83 -6.72 -9.58
N ASN A 64 24.84 -5.38 -9.66
CA ASN A 64 24.71 -4.61 -10.91
C ASN A 64 23.36 -4.85 -11.65
N PRO A 65 22.25 -4.36 -11.09
CA PRO A 65 20.91 -4.63 -11.61
C PRO A 65 20.70 -3.96 -12.98
N VAL A 66 20.92 -4.73 -14.05
CA VAL A 66 20.56 -4.31 -15.42
C VAL A 66 19.06 -4.05 -15.46
N GLY A 67 18.67 -2.89 -15.96
CA GLY A 67 17.26 -2.48 -16.02
C GLY A 67 16.70 -1.88 -14.73
N LEU A 68 17.53 -1.56 -13.72
CA LEU A 68 17.06 -0.92 -12.49
C LEU A 68 16.30 0.39 -12.75
N ASP A 69 16.79 1.22 -13.67
CA ASP A 69 16.14 2.49 -14.00
C ASP A 69 14.76 2.28 -14.64
N ASP A 70 14.63 1.28 -15.51
CA ASP A 70 13.36 0.92 -16.14
C ASP A 70 12.37 0.34 -15.11
N ALA A 71 12.85 -0.53 -14.21
CA ALA A 71 12.06 -1.09 -13.13
C ALA A 71 11.59 0.00 -12.15
N LEU A 72 12.47 0.92 -11.77
CA LEU A 72 12.13 2.08 -10.94
C LEU A 72 11.10 2.97 -11.65
N GLY A 73 11.31 3.26 -12.93
CA GLY A 73 10.39 4.04 -13.75
C GLY A 73 9.00 3.40 -13.84
N TYR A 74 8.95 2.09 -14.06
CA TYR A 74 7.71 1.31 -14.08
C TYR A 74 6.99 1.37 -12.72
N ALA A 75 7.70 1.11 -11.63
CA ALA A 75 7.13 1.17 -10.28
C ALA A 75 6.54 2.56 -9.98
N CYS A 76 7.22 3.63 -10.40
CA CYS A 76 6.74 5.00 -10.24
C CYS A 76 5.64 5.41 -11.21
N ALA A 77 5.47 4.73 -12.34
CA ALA A 77 4.37 4.96 -13.27
C ALA A 77 3.05 4.38 -12.73
N TYR A 78 3.14 3.31 -11.93
CA TYR A 78 2.00 2.60 -11.35
C TYR A 78 1.96 2.65 -9.82
N GLY A 79 2.66 3.60 -9.22
CA GLY A 79 2.76 3.78 -7.77
C GLY A 79 3.13 5.21 -7.40
N ASP A 80 3.07 5.55 -6.11
CA ASP A 80 3.35 6.92 -5.65
C ASP A 80 4.84 7.14 -5.32
N CYS A 81 5.57 7.74 -6.26
CA CYS A 81 6.96 8.15 -6.09
C CYS A 81 7.15 9.66 -5.82
N THR A 82 6.08 10.40 -5.50
CA THR A 82 6.15 11.85 -5.25
C THR A 82 7.10 12.19 -4.08
N SER A 83 7.20 11.32 -3.07
CA SER A 83 8.10 11.50 -1.94
C SER A 83 9.59 11.44 -2.31
N LEU A 84 9.93 10.94 -3.50
CA LEU A 84 11.29 10.96 -4.05
C LEU A 84 11.64 12.29 -4.73
N LYS A 85 10.66 13.16 -4.99
CA LYS A 85 10.87 14.44 -5.68
C LYS A 85 11.62 15.43 -4.77
N PRO A 86 12.41 16.35 -5.33
CA PRO A 86 13.15 17.36 -4.56
C PRO A 86 12.27 18.08 -3.53
N GLY A 87 12.79 18.28 -2.32
CA GLY A 87 12.07 18.91 -1.20
C GLY A 87 11.18 17.97 -0.39
N SER A 88 11.08 16.69 -0.77
CA SER A 88 10.30 15.68 -0.06
C SER A 88 11.16 14.84 0.90
N PRO A 89 10.57 14.11 1.88
CA PRO A 89 11.32 13.39 2.90
C PRO A 89 12.27 12.30 2.37
N CYS A 90 12.01 11.76 1.18
CA CYS A 90 12.82 10.69 0.57
C CYS A 90 13.74 11.18 -0.54
N ALA A 91 13.85 12.49 -0.76
CA ALA A 91 14.65 13.07 -1.85
C ALA A 91 16.17 12.82 -1.73
N SER A 92 16.66 12.59 -0.51
CA SER A 92 18.09 12.39 -0.21
C SER A 92 18.53 10.92 -0.19
N LEU A 93 17.63 9.99 -0.49
CA LEU A 93 17.98 8.57 -0.61
C LEU A 93 18.95 8.35 -1.76
N ASP A 94 19.88 7.41 -1.59
CA ASP A 94 20.67 6.90 -2.71
C ASP A 94 19.77 6.13 -3.70
N LYS A 95 20.29 5.87 -4.90
CA LYS A 95 19.54 5.24 -5.99
C LYS A 95 18.96 3.87 -5.62
N ASN A 96 19.65 3.09 -4.77
CA ASN A 96 19.18 1.77 -4.36
C ASN A 96 17.99 1.88 -3.39
N TRP A 97 18.03 2.86 -2.48
CA TRP A 97 16.91 3.15 -1.59
C TRP A 97 15.76 3.87 -2.31
N GLN A 98 16.02 4.68 -3.33
CA GLN A 98 14.98 5.23 -4.20
C GLN A 98 14.24 4.11 -4.95
N ALA A 99 14.97 3.14 -5.51
CA ALA A 99 14.38 1.95 -6.13
C ALA A 99 13.56 1.14 -5.12
N SER A 100 14.12 0.88 -3.94
CA SER A 100 13.41 0.18 -2.86
C SER A 100 12.11 0.90 -2.48
N TYR A 101 12.13 2.24 -2.41
CA TYR A 101 10.94 3.03 -2.11
C TYR A 101 9.89 2.89 -3.21
N ALA A 102 10.30 2.98 -4.48
CA ALA A 102 9.42 2.81 -5.63
C ALA A 102 8.79 1.41 -5.67
N PHE A 103 9.62 0.36 -5.51
CA PHE A 103 9.17 -1.03 -5.46
C PHE A 103 8.18 -1.26 -4.32
N ASN A 104 8.44 -0.68 -3.14
CA ASN A 104 7.49 -0.77 -2.04
C ASN A 104 6.16 -0.11 -2.37
N ASN A 105 6.13 1.10 -2.93
CA ASN A 105 4.87 1.76 -3.26
C ASN A 105 4.05 0.95 -4.28
N TYR A 106 4.71 0.42 -5.32
CA TYR A 106 4.07 -0.47 -6.29
C TYR A 106 3.57 -1.78 -5.65
N TYR A 107 4.36 -2.39 -4.77
CA TYR A 107 3.96 -3.61 -4.07
C TYR A 107 2.74 -3.38 -3.16
N GLN A 108 2.69 -2.26 -2.45
CA GLN A 108 1.61 -1.98 -1.50
C GLN A 108 0.30 -1.61 -2.19
N ILE A 109 0.33 -0.86 -3.30
CA ILE A 109 -0.90 -0.54 -4.07
C ILE A 109 -1.47 -1.78 -4.79
N ASN A 110 -0.65 -2.82 -5.01
CA ASN A 110 -1.06 -4.11 -5.54
C ASN A 110 -1.33 -5.15 -4.44
N ASP A 111 -1.88 -4.72 -3.30
CA ASP A 111 -2.30 -5.58 -2.18
C ASP A 111 -1.25 -6.59 -1.69
N GLN A 112 0.03 -6.21 -1.77
CA GLN A 112 1.15 -7.06 -1.37
C GLN A 112 1.24 -8.39 -2.15
N ASP A 113 0.74 -8.42 -3.38
CA ASP A 113 0.88 -9.58 -4.26
C ASP A 113 2.36 -9.93 -4.47
N VAL A 114 2.68 -11.22 -4.34
CA VAL A 114 4.07 -11.71 -4.43
C VAL A 114 4.70 -11.41 -5.79
N SER A 115 3.91 -11.41 -6.87
CA SER A 115 4.37 -11.07 -8.21
C SER A 115 4.68 -9.57 -8.37
N ALA A 116 4.06 -8.71 -7.55
CA ALA A 116 4.30 -7.28 -7.55
C ALA A 116 5.66 -6.90 -6.90
N CYS A 117 6.37 -7.84 -6.29
CA CYS A 117 7.70 -7.66 -5.74
C CYS A 117 8.78 -8.51 -6.43
N ASP A 118 8.56 -8.90 -7.70
CA ASP A 118 9.56 -9.65 -8.44
C ASP A 118 10.55 -8.74 -9.18
N PHE A 119 10.04 -7.83 -10.03
CA PHE A 119 10.85 -6.94 -10.89
C PHE A 119 11.97 -7.69 -11.64
N ASN A 120 11.68 -8.90 -12.15
CA ASN A 120 12.66 -9.79 -12.78
C ASN A 120 13.80 -10.20 -11.82
N GLY A 121 13.47 -10.47 -10.57
CA GLY A 121 14.41 -10.82 -9.49
C GLY A 121 15.20 -9.63 -8.90
N LEU A 122 14.91 -8.40 -9.34
CA LEU A 122 15.55 -7.20 -8.80
C LEU A 122 15.05 -6.81 -7.42
N ALA A 123 13.87 -7.27 -7.01
CA ALA A 123 13.29 -6.94 -5.72
C ALA A 123 13.08 -8.17 -4.84
N THR A 124 12.92 -7.95 -3.55
CA THR A 124 12.63 -8.99 -2.58
C THR A 124 11.78 -8.45 -1.43
N VAL A 125 10.94 -9.32 -0.87
CA VAL A 125 10.09 -8.98 0.28
C VAL A 125 10.89 -9.15 1.57
N VAL A 126 10.87 -8.12 2.40
CA VAL A 126 11.47 -8.11 3.74
C VAL A 126 10.41 -7.85 4.81
N LYS A 127 10.58 -8.48 5.97
CA LYS A 127 9.73 -8.26 7.16
C LYS A 127 10.36 -7.27 8.15
N THR A 128 11.54 -6.77 7.83
CA THR A 128 12.23 -5.74 8.60
C THR A 128 11.86 -4.38 8.04
N ASN A 129 11.56 -3.43 8.92
CA ASN A 129 11.16 -2.08 8.53
C ASN A 129 12.21 -1.42 7.60
N ALA A 130 11.78 -1.06 6.39
CA ALA A 130 12.61 -0.48 5.35
C ALA A 130 12.77 1.05 5.46
N THR A 131 12.06 1.71 6.38
CA THR A 131 12.13 3.16 6.63
C THR A 131 13.57 3.65 6.83
N ARG A 132 13.89 4.83 6.28
CA ARG A 132 15.23 5.43 6.32
C ARG A 132 15.16 6.88 6.82
N GLY A 133 15.59 7.13 8.05
CA GLY A 133 15.51 8.46 8.67
C GLY A 133 14.06 8.97 8.65
N ASN A 134 13.85 10.13 8.00
CA ASN A 134 12.52 10.72 7.85
C ASN A 134 11.74 10.21 6.62
N CYS A 135 12.35 9.36 5.80
CA CYS A 135 11.68 8.72 4.67
C CYS A 135 10.95 7.46 5.12
N LEU A 136 9.65 7.60 5.37
CA LEU A 136 8.77 6.50 5.77
C LEU A 136 8.41 5.62 4.57
N PHE A 137 8.67 4.32 4.68
CA PHE A 137 8.19 3.34 3.71
C PHE A 137 6.77 2.90 4.08
N PRO A 138 5.75 3.26 3.29
CA PRO A 138 4.35 3.05 3.69
C PRO A 138 3.97 1.56 3.66
N ILE A 139 2.94 1.22 4.45
CA ILE A 139 2.18 -0.02 4.33
C ILE A 139 0.75 0.41 4.05
N GLN A 140 0.13 -0.11 2.98
CA GLN A 140 -1.23 0.31 2.63
C GLN A 140 -2.26 -0.18 3.66
N ILE A 141 -3.38 0.53 3.72
CA ILE A 141 -4.52 0.13 4.54
C ILE A 141 -5.32 -0.97 3.84
N VAL A 142 -6.02 -1.80 4.61
CA VAL A 142 -6.90 -2.83 4.04
C VAL A 142 -8.08 -2.13 3.35
N SER A 143 -8.25 -2.38 2.04
CA SER A 143 -9.40 -1.91 1.29
C SER A 143 -10.68 -2.66 1.70
N ASP A 144 -11.68 -1.95 2.22
CA ASP A 144 -12.98 -2.53 2.62
C ASP A 144 -13.79 -3.12 1.45
N GLY A 145 -13.37 -2.87 0.20
CA GLY A 145 -13.97 -3.48 -1.00
C GLY A 145 -13.93 -5.01 -1.03
N GLY A 146 -13.06 -5.65 -0.24
CA GLY A 146 -12.96 -7.11 -0.11
C GLY A 146 -13.86 -7.74 0.97
N ARG A 147 -14.59 -6.95 1.78
CA ARG A 147 -15.39 -7.50 2.91
C ARG A 147 -16.76 -8.05 2.51
N ILE A 148 -17.18 -7.89 1.26
CA ILE A 148 -18.42 -8.50 0.72
C ILE A 148 -18.08 -9.82 0.00
N GLY A 149 -17.42 -10.74 0.72
CA GLY A 149 -16.87 -11.98 0.16
C GLY A 149 -17.15 -13.18 1.05
N GLY A 150 -18.43 -13.49 1.28
CA GLY A 150 -18.86 -14.85 1.62
C GLY A 150 -18.81 -15.26 3.10
N SER A 151 -19.78 -14.78 3.88
CA SER A 151 -20.34 -15.62 4.96
C SER A 151 -21.15 -16.75 4.30
N ARG A 152 -20.47 -17.79 3.80
CA ARG A 152 -21.11 -19.07 3.49
C ARG A 152 -21.54 -19.72 4.81
N GLY A 153 -22.69 -19.29 5.31
CA GLY A 153 -23.44 -20.03 6.33
C GLY A 153 -23.83 -21.38 5.73
N GLY A 154 -23.12 -22.44 6.11
CA GLY A 154 -23.47 -23.80 5.76
C GLY A 154 -24.79 -24.18 6.43
N PHE A 155 -25.89 -24.08 5.68
CA PHE A 155 -27.13 -24.76 6.05
C PHE A 155 -27.05 -26.19 5.52
N MET A 156 -26.65 -27.11 6.41
CA MET A 156 -26.88 -28.54 6.22
C MET A 156 -28.39 -28.78 6.28
N ALA A 157 -29.01 -29.11 5.15
CA ALA A 157 -30.36 -29.66 5.11
C ALA A 157 -30.32 -30.94 4.28
N GLY A 158 -30.16 -32.06 4.98
CA GLY A 158 -30.31 -33.38 4.39
C GLY A 158 -31.75 -33.64 3.99
N VAL A 159 -31.94 -34.15 2.78
CA VAL A 159 -33.11 -34.94 2.39
C VAL A 159 -32.62 -36.09 1.51
N LEU A 160 -32.17 -37.15 2.17
CA LEU A 160 -32.18 -38.51 1.63
C LEU A 160 -33.56 -39.07 1.97
N VAL A 161 -34.28 -39.63 0.99
CA VAL A 161 -35.16 -40.83 1.08
C VAL A 161 -36.07 -40.93 -0.17
N LEU A 162 -35.83 -42.02 -0.92
CA LEU A 162 -36.72 -42.82 -1.78
C LEU A 162 -37.25 -42.17 -3.08
N LEU A 163 -37.10 -42.78 -4.25
CA LEU A 163 -37.80 -44.02 -4.62
C LEU A 163 -36.99 -44.86 -5.63
N ALA A 164 -36.50 -46.01 -5.16
CA ALA A 164 -36.18 -47.15 -6.02
C ALA A 164 -37.48 -47.95 -6.26
N LEU A 165 -38.16 -47.73 -7.38
CA LEU A 165 -39.28 -48.56 -7.84
C LEU A 165 -39.31 -48.71 -9.35
N TRP A 166 -38.15 -48.91 -10.00
CA TRP A 166 -38.09 -49.21 -11.43
C TRP A 166 -37.21 -50.42 -11.70
N PHE A 167 -37.40 -51.52 -10.97
CA PHE A 167 -36.98 -52.86 -11.42
C PHE A 167 -37.79 -53.92 -10.68
N THR A 168 -38.91 -54.35 -11.28
CA THR A 168 -39.42 -55.74 -11.35
C THR A 168 -40.91 -55.71 -11.71
N LEU A 169 -41.23 -55.70 -13.01
CA LEU A 169 -42.22 -56.57 -13.63
C LEU A 169 -41.93 -56.66 -15.14
#